data_AF-A0A812HZE0-F1
#
_entry.id   AF-A0A812HZE0-F1
#
_cell.length_a   1.000
_cell.length_b   1.000
_cell.length_c   1.000
_cell.angle_alpha   90.00
_cell.angle_beta   90.00
_cell.angle_gamma   90.00
#
_symmetry.space_group_name_H-M   'P 1'
#
loop_
_entity.id
_entity.type
_entity.pdbx_description
1 polymer ?
#
loop_
_entity_poly.entity_id
_entity_poly.type
_entity_poly.pdbx_seq_one_letter_code
_entity_poly.pdbx_strand_id
1 'polypeptide(L)'
;EMTGDAETATYVPPPLLLVAGEFVCPTRNLLPDPGVYFETETESMEYEVCEAKCKNHDDCNYFWHGTQSSATTCRLYSACDSLVREMGLEGELTALPRAPGCVVASPAECWTVSMRRKALTDVAAESFRYWSLHAQC
;
A
#
# COMPACT_ATOMS: atom_id res chain seq x y z
N GLU A 1 -17.71 -35.77 9.64
CA GLU A 1 -16.71 -35.03 8.86
C GLU A 1 -16.94 -33.53 9.07
N MET A 2 -15.94 -32.81 9.56
CA MET A 2 -15.96 -31.35 9.70
C MET A 2 -14.58 -30.83 9.28
N THR A 3 -14.41 -30.59 7.98
CA THR A 3 -13.27 -29.85 7.43
C THR A 3 -13.57 -28.36 7.59
N GLY A 4 -13.07 -27.79 8.69
CA GLY A 4 -12.94 -26.34 8.82
C GLY A 4 -11.54 -25.96 8.37
N ASP A 5 -11.38 -25.60 7.10
CA ASP A 5 -10.15 -25.00 6.61
C ASP A 5 -10.01 -23.61 7.25
N ALA A 6 -9.10 -23.51 8.22
CA ALA A 6 -8.64 -22.22 8.72
C ALA A 6 -7.79 -21.60 7.61
N GLU A 7 -8.44 -20.83 6.74
CA GLU A 7 -7.77 -20.01 5.74
C GLU A 7 -6.85 -19.02 6.46
N THR A 8 -5.55 -19.30 6.45
CA THR A 8 -4.52 -18.37 6.94
C THR A 8 -4.55 -17.14 6.05
N ALA A 9 -5.31 -16.13 6.48
CA ALA A 9 -5.39 -14.84 5.82
C ALA A 9 -3.97 -14.27 5.67
N THR A 10 -3.50 -14.26 4.43
CA THR A 10 -2.16 -13.81 4.09
C THR A 10 -2.14 -12.28 4.19
N TYR A 11 -1.35 -11.75 5.13
CA TYR A 11 -1.24 -10.31 5.30
C TYR A 11 -0.52 -9.68 4.09
N VAL A 12 -1.19 -8.75 3.43
CA VAL A 12 -0.59 -7.89 2.42
C VAL A 12 -0.43 -6.50 3.03
N PRO A 13 0.78 -5.92 3.06
CA PRO A 13 0.98 -4.60 3.63
C PRO A 13 0.13 -3.54 2.92
N PRO A 14 -0.32 -2.50 3.64
CA PRO A 14 -1.05 -1.40 3.02
C PRO A 14 -0.15 -0.63 2.03
N PRO A 15 -0.75 0.19 1.16
CA PRO A 15 0.01 1.09 0.31
C PRO A 15 0.96 1.98 1.11
N LEU A 16 2.14 2.26 0.57
CA LEU A 16 3.20 3.03 1.20
C LEU A 16 3.54 4.26 0.37
N LEU A 17 3.36 5.45 0.94
CA LEU A 17 3.85 6.70 0.35
C LEU A 17 5.38 6.64 0.21
N LEU A 18 5.88 6.76 -1.01
CA LEU A 18 7.32 6.81 -1.30
C LEU A 18 7.86 8.23 -1.27
N VAL A 19 7.14 9.15 -1.92
CA VAL A 19 7.53 10.55 -2.06
C VAL A 19 6.33 11.40 -2.42
N ALA A 20 6.33 12.65 -1.94
CA ALA A 20 5.35 13.67 -2.31
C ALA A 20 6.03 14.82 -3.09
N GLY A 21 5.22 15.61 -3.79
CA GLY A 21 5.66 16.75 -4.61
C GLY A 21 5.72 16.41 -6.10
N GLU A 22 6.79 16.85 -6.77
CA GLU A 22 6.92 16.79 -8.23
C GLU A 22 7.63 15.51 -8.73
N PHE A 23 7.49 14.39 -8.03
CA PHE A 23 8.23 13.15 -8.32
C PHE A 23 7.32 12.01 -8.78
N VAL A 24 7.73 11.34 -9.85
CA VAL A 24 7.03 10.22 -10.48
C VAL A 24 7.99 9.11 -10.90
N CYS A 25 7.43 7.94 -11.23
CA CYS A 25 8.18 6.88 -11.89
C CYS A 25 8.41 7.23 -13.38
N PRO A 26 9.42 6.63 -14.04
CA PRO A 26 9.71 6.90 -15.44
C PRO A 26 8.56 6.44 -16.35
N THR A 27 8.27 7.18 -17.42
CA THR A 27 7.20 6.87 -18.39
C THR A 27 7.32 5.47 -19.00
N ARG A 28 8.53 4.90 -19.12
CA ARG A 28 8.75 3.52 -19.59
C ARG A 28 8.06 2.45 -18.73
N ASN A 29 7.73 2.78 -17.48
CA ASN A 29 7.07 1.88 -16.55
C ASN A 29 5.58 2.18 -16.41
N LEU A 30 5.07 3.18 -17.13
CA LEU A 30 3.65 3.49 -17.19
C LEU A 30 2.90 2.35 -17.87
N LEU A 31 1.76 1.95 -17.31
CA LEU A 31 0.96 0.88 -17.91
C LEU A 31 0.36 1.33 -19.26
N PRO A 32 0.25 0.43 -20.26
CA PRO A 32 -0.17 0.82 -21.59
C PRO A 32 -1.67 1.11 -21.73
N ASP A 33 -2.57 0.42 -21.00
CA ASP A 33 -4.02 0.51 -21.25
C ASP A 33 -4.91 0.23 -20.01
N PRO A 34 -5.48 1.27 -19.35
CA PRO A 34 -5.01 2.65 -19.27
C PRO A 34 -3.95 2.81 -18.17
N GLY A 35 -2.85 3.48 -18.47
CA GLY A 35 -1.86 3.90 -17.46
C GLY A 35 -2.10 5.29 -16.88
N VAL A 36 -2.99 6.08 -17.47
CA VAL A 36 -3.30 7.45 -17.01
C VAL A 36 -4.80 7.64 -17.00
N TYR A 37 -5.31 8.15 -15.88
CA TYR A 37 -6.69 8.53 -15.70
C TYR A 37 -6.75 9.99 -15.30
N PHE A 38 -7.68 10.72 -15.90
CA PHE A 38 -7.96 12.11 -15.56
C PHE A 38 -9.31 12.18 -14.87
N GLU A 39 -9.46 13.14 -13.98
CA GLU A 39 -10.77 13.53 -13.47
C GLU A 39 -11.67 13.99 -14.61
N THR A 40 -12.91 13.52 -14.58
CA THR A 40 -13.95 13.87 -15.55
C THR A 40 -15.16 14.43 -14.82
N GLU A 41 -16.09 15.04 -15.53
CA GLU A 41 -17.34 15.53 -14.94
C GLU A 41 -18.17 14.42 -14.28
N THR A 42 -17.96 13.16 -14.70
CA THR A 42 -18.71 11.99 -14.24
C THR A 42 -18.00 11.15 -13.20
N GLU A 43 -16.68 11.29 -13.06
CA GLU A 43 -15.86 10.46 -12.17
C GLU A 43 -14.78 11.34 -11.53
N SER A 44 -14.87 11.53 -10.22
CA SER A 44 -13.82 12.19 -9.44
C SER A 44 -12.60 11.28 -9.35
N MET A 45 -11.42 11.86 -9.48
CA MET A 45 -10.17 11.12 -9.40
C MET A 45 -9.55 11.27 -8.02
N GLU A 46 -10.28 10.87 -6.98
CA GLU A 46 -9.80 10.91 -5.60
C GLU A 46 -8.72 9.84 -5.36
N TYR A 47 -7.98 9.99 -4.26
CA TYR A 47 -6.88 9.08 -3.91
C TYR A 47 -7.34 7.62 -3.86
N GLU A 48 -8.46 7.34 -3.19
CA GLU A 48 -9.01 6.00 -3.02
C GLU A 48 -9.46 5.39 -4.35
N VAL A 49 -9.94 6.24 -5.27
CA VAL A 49 -10.31 5.82 -6.64
C VAL A 49 -9.06 5.41 -7.41
N CYS A 50 -7.97 6.19 -7.32
CA CYS A 50 -6.69 5.86 -7.93
C CYS A 50 -6.09 4.56 -7.35
N GLU A 51 -6.11 4.42 -6.03
CA GLU A 51 -5.67 3.20 -5.34
C GLU A 51 -6.48 1.99 -5.80
N ALA A 52 -7.82 2.11 -5.87
CA ALA A 52 -8.69 1.04 -6.34
C ALA A 52 -8.40 0.66 -7.80
N LYS A 53 -8.17 1.63 -8.69
CA LYS A 53 -7.76 1.36 -10.08
C LYS A 53 -6.45 0.60 -10.13
N CYS A 54 -5.45 0.98 -9.33
CA CYS A 54 -4.20 0.23 -9.24
C CYS A 54 -4.45 -1.19 -8.71
N LYS A 55 -5.19 -1.36 -7.61
CA LYS A 55 -5.50 -2.67 -7.03
C LYS A 55 -6.17 -3.62 -8.03
N ASN A 56 -7.07 -3.09 -8.87
CA ASN A 56 -7.79 -3.85 -9.89
C ASN A 56 -6.96 -4.14 -11.15
N HIS A 57 -5.78 -3.55 -11.29
CA HIS A 57 -4.86 -3.81 -12.39
C HIS A 57 -3.74 -4.73 -11.91
N ASP A 58 -3.67 -5.96 -12.43
CA ASP A 58 -2.75 -7.00 -11.95
C ASP A 58 -1.28 -6.57 -12.01
N ASP A 59 -0.89 -5.87 -13.07
CA ASP A 59 0.48 -5.39 -13.25
C ASP A 59 0.80 -4.06 -12.55
N CYS A 60 -0.13 -3.46 -11.80
CA CYS A 60 0.12 -2.19 -11.12
C CYS A 60 0.80 -2.41 -9.76
N ASN A 61 2.00 -1.86 -9.60
CA ASN A 61 2.78 -1.95 -8.36
C ASN A 61 3.00 -0.58 -7.72
N TYR A 62 2.79 0.50 -8.47
CA TYR A 62 2.93 1.87 -7.99
C TYR A 62 1.86 2.72 -8.65
N PHE A 63 1.36 3.72 -7.94
CA PHE A 63 0.49 4.72 -8.52
C PHE A 63 0.90 6.11 -8.04
N TRP A 64 0.66 7.09 -8.89
CA TRP A 64 0.78 8.49 -8.54
C TRP A 64 -0.60 9.13 -8.60
N HIS A 65 -0.94 9.90 -7.59
CA HIS A 65 -2.18 10.68 -7.52
C HIS A 65 -1.85 12.13 -7.22
N GLY A 66 -2.43 13.05 -7.98
CA GLY A 66 -2.19 14.47 -7.76
C GLY A 66 -2.72 15.34 -8.87
N THR A 67 -2.26 16.58 -8.92
CA THR A 67 -2.68 17.56 -9.92
C THR A 67 -1.61 17.71 -10.99
N GLN A 68 -2.04 17.61 -12.25
CA GLN A 68 -1.25 17.94 -13.43
C GLN A 68 -2.01 18.96 -14.26
N SER A 69 -1.41 20.13 -14.53
CA SER A 69 -2.03 21.16 -15.39
C SER A 69 -3.47 21.52 -14.96
N SER A 70 -3.71 21.66 -13.65
CA SER A 70 -5.02 21.96 -13.04
C SER A 70 -6.07 20.85 -13.13
N ALA A 71 -5.71 19.64 -13.56
CA ALA A 71 -6.59 18.46 -13.53
C ALA A 71 -6.05 17.41 -12.56
N THR A 72 -6.94 16.84 -11.73
CA THR A 72 -6.60 15.70 -10.89
C THR A 72 -6.35 14.48 -11.78
N THR A 73 -5.21 13.85 -11.61
CA THR A 73 -4.70 12.80 -12.49
C THR A 73 -4.19 11.64 -11.64
N CYS A 74 -4.46 10.43 -12.10
CA CYS A 74 -3.95 9.18 -11.54
C CYS A 74 -3.08 8.49 -12.59
N ARG A 75 -1.85 8.11 -12.24
CA ARG A 75 -0.93 7.39 -13.13
C ARG A 75 -0.60 6.04 -12.51
N LEU A 76 -0.70 4.97 -13.27
CA LEU A 76 -0.42 3.60 -12.83
C LEU A 76 0.87 3.09 -13.45
N TYR A 77 1.73 2.49 -12.63
CA TYR A 77 3.04 2.00 -13.05
C TYR A 77 3.26 0.55 -12.65
N SER A 78 3.93 -0.20 -13.53
CA SER A 78 4.36 -1.57 -13.26
C SER A 78 5.64 -1.65 -12.45
N ALA A 79 6.51 -0.64 -12.55
CA ALA A 79 7.80 -0.60 -11.87
C ALA A 79 8.24 0.84 -11.56
N CYS A 80 9.18 1.01 -10.64
CA CYS A 80 9.71 2.32 -10.27
C CYS A 80 11.22 2.27 -9.95
N ASP A 81 12.05 2.12 -10.97
CA ASP A 81 13.49 1.92 -10.79
C ASP A 81 14.23 3.19 -10.35
N SER A 82 13.63 4.35 -10.59
CA SER A 82 14.20 5.67 -10.28
C SER A 82 13.11 6.71 -10.14
N LEU A 83 13.29 7.68 -9.25
CA LEU A 83 12.40 8.84 -9.15
C LEU A 83 12.82 9.90 -10.17
N VAL A 84 11.86 10.35 -10.98
CA VAL A 84 12.03 11.42 -11.96
C VAL A 84 11.24 12.63 -11.48
N ARG A 85 11.87 13.80 -11.51
CA ARG A 85 11.19 15.06 -11.25
C ARG A 85 10.52 15.56 -12.52
N GLU A 86 9.22 15.79 -12.48
CA GLU A 86 8.43 16.34 -13.59
C GLU A 86 7.77 17.63 -13.13
N MET A 87 8.27 18.75 -13.65
CA MET A 87 7.83 20.10 -13.26
C MET A 87 6.33 20.29 -13.54
N GLY A 88 5.61 20.90 -12.59
CA GLY A 88 4.17 21.17 -12.76
C GLY A 88 3.27 19.97 -12.44
N LEU A 89 3.84 18.93 -11.82
CA LEU A 89 3.09 17.92 -11.08
C LEU A 89 3.13 18.25 -9.59
N GLU A 90 2.03 18.08 -8.89
CA GLU A 90 2.01 18.11 -7.43
C GLU A 90 1.14 16.96 -6.93
N GLY A 91 1.73 16.00 -6.24
CA GLY A 91 1.01 14.81 -5.80
C GLY A 91 1.84 13.85 -4.96
N GLU A 92 1.34 12.64 -4.85
CA GLU A 92 1.90 11.56 -4.04
C GLU A 92 2.17 10.34 -4.91
N LEU A 93 3.40 9.82 -4.82
CA LEU A 93 3.78 8.54 -5.41
C LEU A 93 3.74 7.46 -4.32
N THR A 94 2.89 6.46 -4.54
CA THR A 94 2.62 5.39 -3.59
C THR A 94 2.98 4.04 -4.19
N ALA A 95 3.66 3.20 -3.41
CA ALA A 95 3.88 1.80 -3.71
C ALA A 95 2.69 0.97 -3.22
N LEU A 96 2.29 -0.02 -4.00
CA LEU A 96 1.25 -0.98 -3.67
C LEU A 96 1.88 -2.38 -3.53
N PRO A 97 2.21 -2.82 -2.31
CA PRO A 97 2.71 -4.17 -2.07
C PRO A 97 1.70 -5.22 -2.53
N ARG A 98 2.14 -6.16 -3.36
CA ARG A 98 1.33 -7.31 -3.83
C ARG A 98 1.70 -8.61 -3.11
N ALA A 99 2.92 -8.68 -2.60
CA ALA A 99 3.45 -9.88 -1.96
C ALA A 99 2.98 -9.98 -0.50
N PRO A 100 2.81 -11.21 0.01
CA PRO A 100 2.65 -11.46 1.43
C PRO A 100 3.78 -10.80 2.24
N GLY A 101 3.42 -10.12 3.32
CA GLY A 101 4.37 -9.58 4.29
C GLY A 101 4.31 -10.30 5.62
N CYS A 102 5.40 -10.23 6.39
CA CYS A 102 5.36 -10.57 7.81
C CYS A 102 4.75 -9.40 8.59
N VAL A 103 3.81 -9.69 9.49
CA VAL A 103 3.33 -8.67 10.42
C VAL A 103 4.37 -8.52 11.54
N VAL A 104 4.92 -7.32 11.68
CA VAL A 104 5.88 -7.00 12.76
C VAL A 104 5.15 -6.17 13.80
N ALA A 105 5.30 -6.52 15.07
CA ALA A 105 4.71 -5.76 16.16
C ALA A 105 5.27 -4.35 16.22
N SER A 106 4.43 -3.36 16.52
CA SER A 106 4.85 -1.96 16.68
C SER A 106 5.85 -1.85 17.83
N PRO A 107 7.13 -1.49 17.58
CA PRO A 107 8.13 -1.47 18.64
C PRO A 107 7.81 -0.43 19.72
N ALA A 108 7.14 0.67 19.36
CA ALA A 108 6.78 1.74 20.29
C ALA A 108 5.69 1.27 21.26
N GLU A 109 4.63 0.66 20.75
CA GLU A 109 3.54 0.11 21.57
C GLU A 109 4.01 -1.09 22.40
N CYS A 110 4.91 -1.91 21.87
CA CYS A 110 5.43 -3.05 22.60
C CYS A 110 6.46 -2.69 23.66
N TRP A 111 7.20 -1.61 23.46
CA TRP A 111 8.08 -1.09 24.50
C TRP A 111 7.28 -0.57 25.70
N THR A 112 6.18 0.14 25.48
CA THR A 112 5.36 0.69 26.58
C THR A 112 4.66 -0.39 27.40
N VAL A 113 4.32 -1.53 26.79
CA VAL A 113 3.60 -2.62 27.47
C VAL A 113 4.53 -3.71 27.99
N SER A 114 5.50 -4.17 27.18
CA SER A 114 6.28 -5.39 27.45
C SER A 114 7.79 -5.16 27.62
N MET A 115 8.30 -3.96 27.29
CA MET A 115 9.73 -3.65 27.23
C MET A 115 10.53 -4.61 26.30
N ARG A 116 9.86 -5.27 25.34
CA ARG A 116 10.45 -6.21 24.38
C ARG A 116 9.91 -5.96 22.96
N ARG A 117 10.66 -6.43 21.96
CA ARG A 117 10.27 -6.43 20.54
C ARG A 117 10.06 -7.89 20.11
N LYS A 118 8.90 -8.22 19.52
CA LYS A 118 8.58 -9.55 19.00
C LYS A 118 7.96 -9.46 17.59
N ALA A 119 8.08 -10.52 16.79
CA ALA A 119 7.29 -10.67 15.58
C ALA A 119 5.90 -11.20 15.95
N LEU A 120 4.83 -10.75 15.27
CA LEU A 120 3.45 -11.15 15.59
C LEU A 120 3.16 -12.61 15.20
N THR A 121 3.99 -13.19 14.34
CA THR A 121 3.90 -14.58 13.91
C THR A 121 4.90 -15.43 14.69
N ASP A 122 4.75 -15.51 16.01
CA ASP A 122 5.46 -16.49 16.83
C ASP A 122 4.52 -17.68 17.03
N VAL A 123 4.93 -18.83 16.50
CA VAL A 123 4.18 -20.09 16.48
C VAL A 123 3.82 -20.50 17.92
N ALA A 124 2.52 -20.74 18.15
CA ALA A 124 1.90 -21.38 19.31
C ALA A 124 2.44 -20.98 20.71
N ALA A 125 2.02 -19.81 21.20
CA ALA A 125 1.97 -19.59 22.65
C ALA A 125 0.71 -20.31 23.20
N GLU A 126 0.86 -21.58 23.56
CA GLU A 126 -0.16 -22.30 24.31
C GLU A 126 -0.55 -21.52 25.57
N SER A 127 -1.85 -21.27 25.69
CA SER A 127 -2.58 -21.05 26.95
C SER A 127 -2.13 -19.89 27.85
N PHE A 128 -2.44 -18.65 27.48
CA PHE A 128 -2.63 -17.60 28.50
C PHE A 128 -3.95 -16.85 28.31
N ARG A 129 -4.92 -17.24 29.13
CA ARG A 129 -6.18 -16.55 29.37
C ARG A 129 -5.90 -15.23 30.09
N TYR A 130 -5.64 -14.15 29.35
CA TYR A 130 -5.95 -12.76 29.76
C TYR A 130 -5.82 -11.88 28.51
N TRP A 131 -6.91 -11.79 27.75
CA TRP A 131 -7.03 -10.92 26.59
C TRP A 131 -7.05 -9.45 27.03
N SER A 132 -6.11 -8.62 26.55
CA SER A 132 -6.47 -7.29 25.99
C SER A 132 -5.31 -6.46 25.39
N LEU A 133 -4.03 -6.64 25.70
CA LEU A 133 -2.95 -5.81 25.09
C LEU A 133 -1.62 -6.55 24.78
N HIS A 134 -1.39 -7.73 25.36
CA HIS A 134 -0.17 -8.53 25.18
C HIS A 134 -0.22 -9.52 23.99
N ALA A 135 -1.21 -9.39 23.10
CA ALA A 135 -1.29 -10.26 21.91
C ALA A 135 -0.73 -9.56 20.66
N GLN A 136 -0.48 -8.26 20.76
CA GLN A 136 0.05 -7.42 19.69
C GLN A 136 1.53 -7.08 19.93
N CYS A 137 2.08 -7.63 21.03
CA CYS A 137 3.44 -7.53 21.56
C CYS A 137 3.76 -8.85 22.26
#